data_AF-W1XZA5-F1
#
_entry.id   AF-W1XZA5-F1
#
_cell.length_a   1.000
_cell.length_b   1.000
_cell.length_c   1.000
_cell.angle_alpha   90.00
_cell.angle_beta   90.00
_cell.angle_gamma   90.00
#
_symmetry.space_group_name_H-M   'P 1'
#
loop_
_entity.id
_entity.type
_entity.pdbx_description
1 polymer ?
#
loop_
_entity_poly.entity_id
_entity_poly.type
_entity_poly.pdbx_seq_one_letter_code
_entity_poly.pdbx_strand_id
1 'polypeptide(L)'
;AEMNANNSSAANVVKSLRNPYLQVSDWGWGIDPLGLRITMNMMYDRYQKPLFLVENGLGAKDELAANGEINDDYRISYLREHIRAMGEAIA
;
A
#
# COMPACT_ATOMS: atom_id res chain seq x y z
N ALA A 1 9.53 20.93 14.17
CA ALA A 1 8.80 20.76 12.89
C ALA A 1 9.73 20.86 11.65
N GLU A 2 10.98 21.30 11.78
CA GLU A 2 11.92 21.47 10.64
C GLU A 2 12.74 20.23 10.27
N MET A 3 12.86 19.22 11.14
CA MET A 3 13.69 18.03 10.91
C MET A 3 13.31 17.19 9.67
N ASN A 4 12.12 17.40 9.11
CA ASN A 4 11.59 16.60 8.00
C ASN A 4 11.29 17.42 6.74
N ALA A 5 11.81 18.66 6.64
CA ALA A 5 11.54 19.54 5.51
C ALA A 5 11.85 18.88 4.15
N ASN A 6 12.89 18.05 4.10
CA ASN A 6 13.35 17.36 2.89
C ASN A 6 13.01 15.85 2.86
N ASN A 7 12.26 15.34 3.84
CA ASN A 7 11.97 13.90 3.98
C ASN A 7 10.47 13.57 3.93
N SER A 8 9.70 14.41 3.24
CA SER A 8 8.27 14.23 3.08
C SER A 8 7.90 13.74 1.68
N SER A 9 6.93 12.84 1.58
CA SER A 9 6.31 12.46 0.31
C SER A 9 5.37 13.57 -0.18
N ALA A 10 5.57 13.98 -1.44
CA ALA A 10 4.67 14.90 -2.14
C ALA A 10 3.43 14.20 -2.73
N ALA A 11 3.37 12.87 -2.61
CA ALA A 11 2.35 12.03 -3.23
C ALA A 11 1.02 11.97 -2.47
N ASN A 12 1.04 12.35 -1.20
CA ASN A 12 -0.09 12.24 -0.30
C ASN A 12 -0.69 13.63 -0.04
N VAL A 13 -2.02 13.68 0.06
CA VAL A 13 -2.75 14.93 0.42
C VAL A 13 -2.27 15.46 1.77
N VAL A 14 -1.91 14.56 2.69
CA VAL A 14 -1.28 14.89 3.97
C VAL A 14 0.22 14.63 3.89
N LYS A 15 1.01 15.62 4.30
CA LYS A 15 2.47 15.53 4.36
C LYS A 15 2.87 14.35 5.25
N SER A 16 3.51 13.36 4.64
CA SER A 16 3.89 12.09 5.27
C SER A 16 5.37 11.86 5.08
N LEU A 17 6.02 11.16 6.00
CA LEU A 17 7.45 10.90 5.94
C LEU A 17 7.75 9.76 4.96
N ARG A 18 8.90 9.85 4.28
CA ARG A 18 9.41 8.71 3.50
C ARG A 18 10.08 7.70 4.43
N ASN A 19 9.77 6.42 4.22
CA ASN A 19 10.42 5.32 4.89
C ASN A 19 11.51 4.75 3.96
N PRO A 20 12.81 4.81 4.33
CA PRO A 20 13.91 4.36 3.46
C PRO A 20 13.94 2.83 3.27
N TYR A 21 13.17 2.07 4.05
CA TYR A 21 13.10 0.61 3.96
C TYR A 21 11.99 0.10 3.04
N LEU A 22 11.14 1.00 2.53
CA LEU A 22 10.02 0.64 1.68
C LEU A 22 10.29 1.00 0.23
N GLN A 23 9.83 0.14 -0.68
CA GLN A 23 9.67 0.50 -2.08
C GLN A 23 8.55 1.53 -2.23
N VAL A 24 8.63 2.32 -3.30
CA VAL A 24 7.63 3.33 -3.63
C VAL A 24 7.10 3.11 -5.04
N SER A 25 5.81 3.36 -5.24
CA SER A 25 5.21 3.40 -6.58
C SER A 25 5.74 4.58 -7.40
N ASP A 26 5.42 4.62 -8.69
CA ASP A 26 5.77 5.75 -9.56
C ASP A 26 5.17 7.09 -9.10
N TRP A 27 4.11 7.04 -8.29
CA TRP A 27 3.50 8.23 -7.69
C TRP A 27 4.17 8.62 -6.37
N GLY A 28 5.08 7.82 -5.82
CA GLY A 28 5.72 8.06 -4.54
C GLY A 28 4.93 7.55 -3.34
N TRP A 29 3.99 6.61 -3.54
CA TRP A 29 3.28 5.92 -2.46
C TRP A 29 4.11 4.73 -1.97
N GLY A 30 4.32 4.64 -0.66
CA GLY A 30 5.00 3.50 -0.07
C GLY A 30 4.20 2.21 -0.27
N ILE A 31 4.88 1.14 -0.67
CA ILE A 31 4.28 -0.19 -0.82
C ILE A 31 4.67 -1.01 0.41
N ASP A 32 3.68 -1.25 1.29
CA ASP A 32 3.90 -1.92 2.57
C ASP A 32 2.74 -2.88 2.93
N PRO A 33 2.81 -4.14 2.48
CA PRO A 33 1.82 -5.15 2.85
C PRO A 33 1.76 -5.42 4.36
N LEU A 34 2.90 -5.37 5.05
CA LEU A 34 2.96 -5.59 6.50
C LEU A 34 2.24 -4.46 7.26
N GLY A 35 2.33 -3.23 6.75
CA GLY A 35 1.57 -2.08 7.24
C GLY A 35 0.05 -2.33 7.27
N LEU A 36 -0.50 -3.05 6.31
CA LEU A 36 -1.92 -3.44 6.31
C LEU A 36 -2.24 -4.38 7.47
N ARG A 37 -1.45 -5.45 7.67
CA ARG A 37 -1.62 -6.38 8.79
C ARG A 37 -1.58 -5.67 10.14
N ILE A 38 -0.58 -4.80 10.33
CA ILE A 38 -0.43 -3.99 11.54
C ILE A 38 -1.67 -3.12 11.75
N THR A 39 -2.14 -2.44 10.70
CA THR A 39 -3.32 -1.58 10.77
C THR A 39 -4.58 -2.36 11.19
N MET A 40 -4.81 -3.53 10.59
CA MET A 40 -5.96 -4.37 10.91
C MET A 40 -5.95 -4.82 12.37
N ASN A 41 -4.82 -5.34 12.85
CA ASN A 41 -4.67 -5.77 14.25
C ASN A 41 -4.88 -4.58 15.21
N MET A 42 -4.22 -3.44 14.96
CA MET A 42 -4.36 -2.26 15.81
C MET A 42 -5.80 -1.74 15.88
N MET A 43 -6.52 -1.73 14.75
CA MET A 43 -7.91 -1.28 14.70
C MET A 43 -8.83 -2.25 15.44
N TYR A 44 -8.65 -3.55 15.25
CA TYR A 44 -9.47 -4.55 15.92
C TYR A 44 -9.19 -4.59 17.43
N ASP A 45 -7.92 -4.61 17.85
CA ASP A 45 -7.52 -4.54 19.26
C ASP A 45 -8.14 -3.34 19.97
N ARG A 46 -8.20 -2.20 19.29
CA ARG A 46 -8.76 -0.97 19.85
C ARG A 46 -10.28 -0.99 19.98
N TYR A 47 -11.00 -1.46 18.96
CA TYR A 47 -12.45 -1.25 18.86
C TYR A 47 -13.28 -2.52 19.08
N GLN A 48 -12.70 -3.70 18.88
CA GLN A 48 -13.36 -5.00 19.00
C GLN A 48 -14.68 -5.05 18.21
N LYS A 49 -14.65 -4.48 17.00
CA LYS A 49 -15.76 -4.51 16.04
C LYS A 49 -15.27 -5.14 14.75
N PRO A 50 -16.15 -5.88 14.02
CA PRO A 50 -15.81 -6.41 12.71
C PRO A 50 -15.29 -5.30 11.80
N LEU A 51 -14.17 -5.57 11.13
CA LEU A 51 -13.58 -4.66 10.15
C LEU A 51 -13.98 -5.07 8.74
N PHE A 52 -14.02 -4.10 7.84
CA PHE A 52 -14.19 -4.34 6.41
C PHE A 52 -13.17 -3.46 5.66
N LEU A 53 -12.26 -4.11 4.92
CA LEU A 53 -11.35 -3.42 4.00
C LEU A 53 -12.13 -2.93 2.79
N VAL A 54 -12.51 -1.66 2.78
CA VAL A 54 -13.37 -1.08 1.73
C VAL A 54 -12.59 -0.64 0.49
N GLU A 55 -11.30 -0.35 0.61
CA GLU A 55 -10.44 0.06 -0.51
C GLU A 55 -8.99 -0.43 -0.30
N ASN A 56 -8.41 -1.06 -1.32
CA ASN A 56 -6.98 -1.38 -1.42
C ASN A 56 -6.61 -1.62 -2.89
N GLY A 57 -5.55 -0.99 -3.39
CA GLY A 57 -5.14 -1.14 -4.78
C GLY A 57 -3.88 -0.36 -5.13
N LEU A 58 -3.37 -0.60 -6.34
CA LEU A 58 -2.20 0.07 -6.90
C LEU A 58 -2.58 0.82 -8.18
N GLY A 59 -2.49 2.15 -8.10
CA GLY A 59 -2.41 3.00 -9.30
C GLY A 59 -1.09 2.73 -10.02
N ALA A 60 -1.16 2.49 -11.32
CA ALA A 60 -0.05 2.12 -12.19
C ALA A 60 -0.37 2.49 -13.65
N LYS A 61 0.65 2.74 -14.46
CA LYS A 61 0.48 2.97 -15.91
C LYS A 61 0.44 1.61 -16.58
N ASP A 62 -0.62 1.38 -17.34
CA ASP A 62 -0.78 0.15 -18.12
C ASP A 62 -0.18 0.36 -19.52
N GLU A 63 0.55 -0.65 -20.02
CA GLU A 63 1.10 -0.66 -21.37
C GLU A 63 0.39 -1.73 -22.20
N LEU A 64 -0.04 -1.36 -23.42
CA LEU A 64 -0.66 -2.28 -24.35
C LEU A 64 0.43 -3.05 -25.11
N ALA A 65 0.50 -4.35 -24.91
CA ALA A 65 1.40 -5.23 -25.64
C ALA A 65 1.00 -5.35 -27.12
N ALA A 66 1.93 -5.81 -27.96
CA ALA A 66 1.69 -5.94 -29.41
C ALA A 66 0.54 -6.90 -29.77
N ASN A 67 0.22 -7.85 -28.89
CA ASN A 67 -0.91 -8.77 -29.02
C ASN A 67 -2.25 -8.19 -28.51
N GLY A 68 -2.26 -6.94 -28.02
CA GLY A 68 -3.44 -6.27 -27.49
C GLY A 68 -3.75 -6.56 -26.02
N GLU A 69 -2.87 -7.26 -25.30
CA GLU A 69 -3.04 -7.54 -23.87
C GLU A 69 -2.37 -6.48 -22.99
N ILE A 70 -2.80 -6.38 -21.73
CA ILE A 70 -2.13 -5.60 -20.68
C ILE A 70 -1.54 -6.60 -19.69
N ASN A 71 -0.23 -6.56 -19.52
CA ASN A 71 0.48 -7.42 -18.57
C ASN A 71 0.75 -6.63 -17.28
N ASP A 72 -0.19 -6.65 -16.33
CA ASP A 72 -0.14 -5.83 -15.11
C ASP A 72 0.40 -6.59 -13.88
N ASP A 73 1.48 -7.37 -14.06
CA ASP A 73 2.10 -8.18 -13.00
C ASP A 73 2.47 -7.36 -11.74
N TYR A 74 2.82 -6.07 -11.91
CA TYR A 74 3.05 -5.16 -10.78
C TYR A 74 1.82 -5.02 -9.87
N ARG A 75 0.62 -4.95 -10.46
CA ARG A 75 -0.65 -4.78 -9.75
C ARG A 75 -1.08 -6.08 -9.11
N ILE A 76 -0.92 -7.19 -9.84
CA ILE A 76 -1.16 -8.53 -9.32
C ILE A 76 -0.24 -8.80 -8.12
N SER A 77 1.05 -8.48 -8.22
CA SER A 77 2.00 -8.65 -7.12
C SER A 77 1.63 -7.81 -5.91
N TYR A 78 1.31 -6.53 -6.10
CA TYR A 78 0.86 -5.67 -5.01
C TYR A 78 -0.34 -6.26 -4.26
N LEU A 79 -1.40 -6.63 -4.99
CA LEU A 79 -2.62 -7.17 -4.39
C LEU A 79 -2.36 -8.51 -3.71
N ARG A 80 -1.57 -9.40 -4.33
CA ARG A 80 -1.23 -10.71 -3.78
C ARG A 80 -0.54 -10.58 -2.42
N GLU A 81 0.45 -9.71 -2.30
CA GLU A 81 1.17 -9.56 -1.03
C GLU A 81 0.29 -8.92 0.06
N HIS A 82 -0.58 -7.97 -0.29
CA HIS A 82 -1.52 -7.37 0.68
C HIS A 82 -2.61 -8.37 1.11
N ILE A 83 -3.11 -9.21 0.21
CA ILE A 83 -4.06 -10.29 0.54
C ILE A 83 -3.41 -11.33 1.46
N ARG A 84 -2.14 -11.68 1.24
CA ARG A 84 -1.40 -12.55 2.17
C ARG A 84 -1.32 -11.94 3.57
N ALA A 85 -0.93 -10.67 3.67
CA ALA A 85 -0.85 -9.95 4.93
C ALA A 85 -2.22 -9.84 5.63
N MET A 86 -3.30 -9.68 4.87
CA MET A 86 -4.67 -9.75 5.38
C MET A 86 -5.00 -11.14 5.93
N GLY A 87 -4.60 -12.21 5.25
CA GLY A 87 -4.75 -13.59 5.73
C GLY A 87 -4.03 -13.82 7.07
N GLU A 88 -2.81 -13.28 7.21
CA GLU A 88 -2.05 -13.31 8.47
C GLU A 88 -2.63 -12.45 9.61
N ALA A 89 -3.53 -11.51 9.31
CA ALA A 89 -4.27 -10.76 10.32
C ALA A 89 -5.49 -11.53 10.85
N ILE A 90 -5.99 -12.51 10.09
CA ILE A 90 -7.18 -13.31 10.43
C ILE A 90 -6.80 -14.60 11.17
N ALA A 91 -5.64 -15.17 10.86
CA ALA A 91 -5.14 -16.44 11.40
C ALA A 91 -4.70 -16.34 12.87
#